data_AF-A0A8J6P001-F1
#
_entry.id   AF-A0A8J6P001-F1
#
_cell.length_a   1.000
_cell.length_b   1.000
_cell.length_c   1.000
_cell.angle_alpha   90.00
_cell.angle_beta   90.00
_cell.angle_gamma   90.00
#
_symmetry.space_group_name_H-M   'P 1'
#
loop_
_entity.id
_entity.type
_entity.pdbx_description
1 polymer ?
#
loop_
_entity_poly.entity_id
_entity_poly.type
_entity_poly.pdbx_seq_one_letter_code
_entity_poly.pdbx_strand_id
1 'polypeptide(L)'
;MTPEVKRLLNIITGDHSRKELQELLRLKNAEHFRKAYLLPAINAGLVQMTLPDKPKSRLQKYRLTETGQALQKSLAGGTRAKT
;
A
#
# COMPACT_ATOMS: atom_id res chain seq x y z
N MET A 1 6.49 10.80 5.35
CA MET A 1 5.83 9.48 5.21
C MET A 1 5.21 9.09 6.53
N THR A 2 3.91 8.72 6.55
CA THR A 2 3.18 8.40 7.79
C THR A 2 3.36 6.93 8.22
N PRO A 3 3.08 6.57 9.49
CA PRO A 3 3.07 5.17 9.94
C PRO A 3 2.11 4.28 9.15
N GLU A 4 0.98 4.81 8.73
CA GLU A 4 -0.05 4.11 7.93
C GLU A 4 0.49 3.71 6.56
N VAL A 5 1.19 4.62 5.87
CA VAL A 5 1.83 4.33 4.59
C VAL A 5 2.88 3.24 4.76
N LYS A 6 3.76 3.33 5.77
CA LYS A 6 4.76 2.28 6.05
C LYS A 6 4.11 0.90 6.25
N ARG A 7 3.04 0.84 7.05
CA ARG A 7 2.28 -0.41 7.27
C ARG A 7 1.69 -0.96 5.98
N LEU A 8 1.12 -0.10 5.12
CA LEU A 8 0.58 -0.51 3.83
C LEU A 8 1.68 -1.10 2.93
N LEU A 9 2.83 -0.43 2.80
CA LEU A 9 3.93 -0.91 1.96
C LEU A 9 4.41 -2.30 2.40
N ASN A 10 4.50 -2.54 3.71
CA ASN A 10 4.99 -3.82 4.25
C ASN A 10 4.09 -5.02 3.91
N ILE A 11 2.81 -4.81 3.61
CA ILE A 11 1.86 -5.92 3.33
C ILE A 11 1.57 -6.12 1.85
N ILE A 12 1.92 -5.16 0.97
CA ILE A 12 1.67 -5.30 -0.47
C ILE A 12 2.69 -6.26 -1.07
N THR A 13 2.20 -7.34 -1.65
CA THR A 13 2.97 -8.32 -2.43
C THR A 13 2.26 -8.63 -3.75
N GLY A 14 2.76 -8.12 -4.87
CA GLY A 14 2.03 -8.21 -6.15
C GLY A 14 0.78 -7.32 -6.20
N ASP A 15 -0.28 -7.81 -6.84
CA ASP A 15 -1.50 -7.03 -7.13
C ASP A 15 -2.64 -7.38 -6.18
N HIS A 16 -3.12 -6.39 -5.41
CA HIS A 16 -4.20 -6.55 -4.45
C HIS A 16 -5.35 -5.58 -4.71
N SER A 17 -6.58 -6.01 -4.49
CA SER A 17 -7.73 -5.12 -4.40
C SER A 17 -7.66 -4.24 -3.14
N ARG A 18 -8.40 -3.14 -3.16
CA ARG A 18 -8.59 -2.27 -1.98
C ARG A 18 -9.10 -3.06 -0.77
N LYS A 19 -10.00 -4.03 -1.00
CA LYS A 19 -10.63 -4.82 0.06
C LYS A 19 -9.62 -5.76 0.72
N GLU A 20 -8.84 -6.49 -0.09
CA GLU A 20 -7.77 -7.38 0.41
C GLU A 20 -6.75 -6.60 1.24
N LEU A 21 -6.28 -5.44 0.77
CA LEU A 21 -5.34 -4.59 1.52
C LEU A 21 -5.91 -4.10 2.85
N GLN A 22 -7.18 -3.72 2.86
CA GLN A 22 -7.87 -3.32 4.09
C GLN A 22 -7.95 -4.50 5.08
N GLU A 23 -8.30 -5.70 4.59
CA GLU A 23 -8.44 -6.92 5.39
C GLU A 23 -7.09 -7.38 5.94
N LEU A 24 -6.02 -7.34 5.14
CA LEU A 24 -4.65 -7.64 5.56
C LEU A 24 -4.19 -6.73 6.71
N LEU A 25 -4.62 -5.46 6.70
CA LEU A 25 -4.34 -4.50 7.77
C LEU A 25 -5.32 -4.57 8.94
N ARG A 26 -6.32 -5.48 8.87
CA ARG A 26 -7.39 -5.67 9.86
C ARG A 26 -8.17 -4.40 10.17
N LEU A 27 -8.38 -3.55 9.16
CA LEU A 27 -9.10 -2.28 9.30
C LEU A 27 -10.59 -2.48 9.01
N LYS A 28 -11.47 -1.93 9.84
CA LYS A 28 -12.93 -1.99 9.62
C LYS A 28 -13.45 -0.86 8.73
N ASN A 29 -12.88 0.34 8.87
CA ASN A 29 -13.36 1.53 8.18
C ASN A 29 -12.66 1.71 6.82
N ALA A 30 -13.44 1.55 5.74
CA ALA A 30 -12.96 1.66 4.37
C ALA A 30 -12.54 3.09 3.99
N GLU A 31 -13.24 4.10 4.49
CA GLU A 31 -12.92 5.51 4.22
C GLU A 31 -11.61 5.91 4.90
N HIS A 32 -11.42 5.50 6.15
CA HIS A 32 -10.17 5.71 6.88
C HIS A 32 -9.00 5.01 6.17
N PHE A 33 -9.17 3.74 5.76
CA PHE A 33 -8.16 3.04 4.97
C PHE A 33 -7.78 3.83 3.71
N ARG A 34 -8.78 4.31 2.96
CA ARG A 34 -8.56 5.07 1.74
C ARG A 34 -7.80 6.38 2.00
N LYS A 35 -8.23 7.17 2.99
CA LYS A 35 -7.69 8.52 3.25
C LYS A 35 -6.34 8.49 3.96
N ALA A 36 -6.11 7.54 4.87
CA ALA A 36 -4.90 7.50 5.69
C ALA A 36 -3.80 6.59 5.15
N TYR A 37 -4.15 5.56 4.35
CA TYR A 37 -3.19 4.57 3.84
C TYR A 37 -3.02 4.69 2.34
N LEU A 38 -4.10 4.46 1.59
CA LEU A 38 -4.00 4.22 0.15
C LEU A 38 -3.74 5.50 -0.65
N LEU A 39 -4.52 6.55 -0.47
CA LEU A 39 -4.35 7.82 -1.20
C LEU A 39 -2.99 8.47 -0.91
N PRO A 40 -2.51 8.57 0.33
CA PRO A 40 -1.16 9.10 0.59
C PRO A 40 -0.06 8.29 -0.08
N ALA A 41 -0.17 6.95 -0.14
CA ALA A 41 0.81 6.09 -0.80
C ALA A 41 0.80 6.26 -2.33
N ILE A 42 -0.38 6.46 -2.94
CA ILE A 42 -0.52 6.76 -4.37
C ILE A 42 0.06 8.14 -4.68
N ASN A 43 -0.30 9.16 -3.90
CA ASN A 43 0.17 10.53 -4.09
C ASN A 43 1.70 10.65 -3.91
N ALA A 44 2.29 9.81 -3.07
CA ALA A 44 3.73 9.71 -2.90
C ALA A 44 4.44 8.89 -4.00
N GLY A 45 3.70 8.35 -4.98
CA GLY A 45 4.26 7.54 -6.06
C GLY A 45 4.80 6.17 -5.60
N LEU A 46 4.36 5.67 -4.44
CA LEU A 46 4.83 4.40 -3.86
C LEU A 46 3.91 3.23 -4.22
N VAL A 47 2.64 3.52 -4.48
CA VAL A 47 1.61 2.57 -4.90
C VAL A 47 0.97 3.09 -6.18
N GLN A 48 0.68 2.19 -7.11
CA GLN A 48 -0.02 2.54 -8.36
C GLN A 48 -1.27 1.70 -8.58
N MET A 49 -2.16 2.25 -9.39
CA MET A 49 -3.34 1.58 -9.92
C MET A 49 -2.95 0.65 -11.08
N THR A 50 -3.61 -0.51 -11.20
CA THR A 50 -3.44 -1.39 -12.37
C THR A 50 -4.34 -0.99 -13.54
N LEU A 51 -5.50 -0.37 -13.28
CA LEU A 51 -6.41 0.18 -14.29
C LEU A 51 -6.65 1.68 -14.06
N PRO A 52 -5.65 2.55 -14.34
CA PRO A 52 -5.76 3.98 -14.10
C PRO A 52 -6.92 4.65 -14.88
N ASP A 53 -7.21 4.19 -16.10
CA ASP A 53 -8.29 4.74 -16.94
C ASP A 53 -9.69 4.33 -16.45
N LYS A 54 -9.78 3.32 -15.58
CA LYS A 54 -11.04 2.80 -15.02
C LYS A 54 -10.95 2.73 -13.50
N PRO A 55 -10.79 3.87 -12.79
CA PRO A 55 -10.48 3.91 -11.36
C PRO A 55 -11.59 3.34 -10.47
N LYS A 56 -12.83 3.26 -11.00
CA LYS A 56 -14.00 2.68 -10.33
C LYS A 56 -14.29 1.22 -10.73
N SER A 57 -13.42 0.59 -11.54
CA SER A 57 -13.60 -0.79 -11.97
C SER A 57 -13.62 -1.76 -10.79
N ARG A 58 -14.48 -2.79 -10.85
CA ARG A 58 -14.46 -3.89 -9.87
C ARG A 58 -13.15 -4.69 -9.91
N LEU A 59 -12.46 -4.67 -11.06
CA LEU A 59 -11.19 -5.36 -11.29
C LEU A 59 -9.98 -4.49 -10.91
N GLN A 60 -10.22 -3.31 -10.33
CA GLN A 60 -9.16 -2.40 -9.94
C GLN A 60 -8.30 -3.01 -8.83
N LYS A 61 -6.99 -3.06 -9.09
CA LYS A 61 -5.98 -3.51 -8.12
C LYS A 61 -4.91 -2.44 -7.92
N TYR A 62 -4.10 -2.65 -6.89
CA TYR A 62 -3.04 -1.78 -6.44
C TYR A 62 -1.78 -2.61 -6.22
N ARG A 63 -0.64 -2.04 -6.60
CA ARG A 63 0.68 -2.67 -6.45
C ARG A 63 1.74 -1.63 -6.14
N LEU A 64 2.89 -2.07 -5.64
CA LEU A 64 4.03 -1.20 -5.44
C LEU A 64 4.60 -0.73 -6.78
N THR A 65 4.97 0.55 -6.85
CA THR A 65 5.86 1.08 -7.89
C THR A 65 7.29 0.61 -7.65
N GLU A 66 8.21 0.88 -8.57
CA GLU A 66 9.64 0.63 -8.37
C GLU A 66 10.18 1.35 -7.12
N THR A 67 9.80 2.62 -6.94
CA THR A 67 10.14 3.41 -5.74
C THR A 67 9.55 2.78 -4.47
N GLY A 68 8.29 2.32 -4.54
CA GLY A 68 7.64 1.62 -3.43
C GLY A 68 8.34 0.32 -3.04
N GLN A 69 8.77 -0.47 -4.02
CA GLN A 69 9.52 -1.72 -3.79
C GLN A 69 10.91 -1.45 -3.19
N ALA A 70 11.63 -0.45 -3.70
CA ALA A 70 12.93 -0.07 -3.15
C ALA A 70 12.81 0.36 -1.67
N LEU A 71 11.77 1.15 -1.36
CA LEU A 71 11.49 1.56 0.01
C LEU A 71 11.04 0.41 0.91
N GLN A 72 10.20 -0.51 0.41
CA GLN A 72 9.81 -1.71 1.16
C GLN A 72 11.03 -2.54 1.53
N LYS A 73 11.99 -2.71 0.61
CA LYS A 73 13.25 -3.43 0.86
C LYS A 73 14.11 -2.73 1.91
N SER A 74 14.23 -1.40 1.87
CA SER A 74 15.01 -0.66 2.89
C SER A 74 14.36 -0.70 4.28
N LEU A 75 13.02 -0.72 4.35
CA LEU A 75 12.27 -0.92 5.59
C LEU A 75 12.48 -2.33 6.16
N ALA A 76 12.49 -3.36 5.31
CA ALA A 76 12.73 -4.75 5.72
C ALA A 76 14.17 -4.99 6.21
N GLY A 77 15.15 -4.28 5.63
CA GLY A 77 16.57 -4.35 6.02
C GLY A 77 16.89 -3.74 7.39
N GLY A 78 15.99 -2.95 7.98
CA GLY A 78 16.18 -2.30 9.29
C GLY A 78 15.81 -3.16 10.51
N THR A 79 15.23 -4.35 10.33
CA THR A 79 14.77 -5.22 11.43
C THR A 79 15.85 -6.19 11.94
N ARG A 80 17.14 -5.92 11.67
CA ARG A 80 18.29 -6.64 12.25
C ARG A 80 19.14 -5.71 13.14
N ALA A 81 18.55 -5.16 14.19
CA ALA A 81 19.30 -4.63 15.33
C ALA A 81 18.37 -4.47 16.54
N LYS A 82 18.30 -5.51 17.37
CA LYS A 82 18.18 -5.42 18.83
C LYS A 82 18.33 -6.83 19.41
N THR A 83 19.59 -7.14 19.72
CA THR A 83 20.00 -8.06 20.79
C THR A 83 19.56 -7.50 22.13
#